data_AF-A0A841B5C1-F1
#
_entry.id   AF-A0A841B5C1-F1
#
_cell.length_a   1.000
_cell.length_b   1.000
_cell.length_c   1.000
_cell.angle_alpha   90.00
_cell.angle_beta   90.00
_cell.angle_gamma   90.00
#
_symmetry.space_group_name_H-M   'P 1'
#
loop_
_entity.id
_entity.type
_entity.pdbx_description
1 polymer ?
#
loop_
_entity_poly.entity_id
_entity_poly.type
_entity_poly.pdbx_seq_one_letter_code
_entity_poly.pdbx_strand_id
1 'polypeptide(L)'
;MQVNQPSNIIDRVIALERELAAVRKKVGLSSAIITRGGLTLADDSYIRMTDSDGVGILYIGPDSEGKQRFVLRREGGATLMFTAGSAQFGRDYWAMTDSSGRIIVSDSAETGIGLARPFLPIPLYPQFVPHTYTEDPDIGETSDYMSINVSKLAGETVLWAGRASVSHPWVTIDGTWGWAIGQPNVTYRLKFNGTEVGSWAVNAGAVTTRQGRFSVSEFTGQDWVDVQVTASASGSGVIACQVLGCYLT
;
A
#
# COMPACT_ATOMS: atom_id res chain seq x y z
N MET A 1 23.05 -68.15 42.86
CA MET A 1 23.52 -66.85 43.38
C MET A 1 24.54 -66.32 42.39
N GLN A 2 24.10 -65.52 41.42
CA GLN A 2 24.97 -65.05 40.34
C GLN A 2 25.64 -63.76 40.82
N VAL A 3 26.96 -63.81 40.88
CA VAL A 3 27.84 -62.80 41.46
C VAL A 3 27.72 -61.50 40.67
N ASN A 4 27.37 -60.41 41.37
CA ASN A 4 27.49 -59.03 40.88
C ASN A 4 28.94 -58.79 40.45
N GLN A 5 29.23 -58.91 39.15
CA GLN A 5 30.55 -58.57 38.64
C GLN A 5 30.72 -57.05 38.56
N PRO A 6 31.89 -56.51 38.97
CA PRO A 6 32.22 -55.08 38.91
C PRO A 6 32.02 -54.42 37.53
N SER A 7 32.06 -55.22 36.46
CA SER A 7 31.82 -54.81 35.07
C SER A 7 30.44 -54.18 34.85
N ASN A 8 29.39 -54.65 35.53
CA ASN A 8 28.04 -54.12 35.38
C ASN A 8 27.91 -52.68 35.94
N ILE A 9 28.70 -52.34 36.96
CA ILE A 9 28.70 -50.99 37.53
C ILE A 9 29.40 -50.01 36.57
N ILE A 10 30.51 -50.42 35.96
CA ILE A 10 31.26 -49.59 35.00
C ILE A 10 30.41 -49.31 33.77
N ASP A 11 29.71 -50.31 33.23
CA ASP A 11 28.84 -50.14 32.06
C ASP A 11 27.67 -49.19 32.35
N ARG A 12 27.10 -49.26 33.56
CA ARG A 12 26.04 -48.31 33.99
C ARG A 12 26.56 -46.89 34.15
N VAL A 13 27.78 -46.71 34.65
CA VAL A 13 28.41 -45.37 34.74
C VAL A 13 28.65 -44.79 33.35
N ILE A 14 29.15 -45.58 32.40
CA ILE A 14 29.36 -45.15 31.01
C ILE A 14 28.02 -44.78 30.33
N ALA A 15 26.96 -45.56 30.59
CA ALA A 15 25.62 -45.25 30.08
C ALA A 15 25.09 -43.93 30.66
N LEU A 16 25.23 -43.73 31.98
CA LEU A 16 24.82 -42.50 32.66
C LEU A 16 25.61 -41.28 32.18
N GLU A 17 26.91 -41.41 31.92
CA GLU A 17 27.71 -40.31 31.36
C GLU A 17 27.27 -39.91 29.95
N ARG A 18 26.91 -40.89 29.11
CA ARG A 18 26.34 -40.62 27.78
C ARG A 18 24.98 -39.93 27.87
N GLU A 19 24.14 -40.37 28.79
CA GLU A 19 22.83 -39.76 29.03
C GLU A 19 22.97 -38.32 29.55
N LEU A 20 23.89 -38.10 30.50
CA LEU A 20 24.20 -36.77 31.04
C LEU A 20 24.76 -35.84 29.96
N ALA A 21 25.62 -36.34 29.06
CA ALA A 21 26.14 -35.57 27.93
C ALA A 21 25.03 -35.20 26.94
N ALA A 22 24.09 -36.12 26.67
CA ALA A 22 22.93 -35.86 25.83
C ALA A 22 21.97 -34.84 26.47
N VAL A 23 21.75 -34.93 27.78
CA VAL A 23 20.95 -33.96 28.54
C VAL A 23 21.62 -32.59 28.56
N ARG A 24 22.94 -32.49 28.81
CA ARG A 24 23.68 -31.22 28.74
C ARG A 24 23.62 -30.59 27.35
N LYS A 25 23.66 -31.39 26.28
CA LYS A 25 23.50 -30.91 24.90
C LYS A 25 22.08 -30.40 24.63
N LYS A 26 21.05 -30.99 25.25
CA LYS A 26 19.64 -30.55 25.14
C LYS A 26 19.31 -29.34 26.02
N VAL A 27 19.93 -29.22 27.20
CA VAL A 27 19.63 -28.16 28.19
C VAL A 27 20.52 -26.92 27.96
N GLY A 28 21.68 -27.06 27.31
CA GLY A 28 22.68 -26.00 27.17
C GLY A 28 22.37 -24.87 26.17
N LEU A 29 21.21 -24.88 25.50
CA LEU A 29 20.81 -23.80 24.59
C LEU A 29 19.90 -22.74 25.24
N SER A 30 19.67 -22.83 26.55
CA SER A 30 18.84 -21.85 27.29
C SER A 30 19.39 -20.41 27.23
N SER A 31 20.68 -20.23 26.97
CA SER A 31 21.29 -18.93 26.64
C SER A 31 22.50 -19.09 25.73
N ALA A 32 22.28 -19.21 24.42
CA ALA A 32 23.38 -19.16 23.45
C ALA A 32 23.57 -17.72 22.95
N ILE A 33 24.72 -17.12 23.23
CA ILE A 33 25.12 -15.85 22.62
C ILE A 33 26.10 -16.17 21.48
N ILE A 34 25.69 -15.89 20.24
CA ILE A 34 26.56 -16.02 19.06
C ILE A 34 27.39 -14.72 18.96
N THR A 35 28.59 -14.71 19.53
CA THR A 35 29.47 -13.52 19.55
C THR A 35 30.27 -13.34 18.24
N ARG A 36 30.55 -14.42 17.52
CA ARG A 36 31.21 -14.41 16.21
C ARG A 36 30.80 -15.66 15.42
N GLY A 37 30.51 -15.52 14.12
CA GLY A 37 29.95 -16.58 13.26
C GLY A 37 28.54 -16.26 12.76
N GLY A 38 27.85 -17.25 12.19
CA GLY A 38 26.46 -17.12 11.72
C GLY A 38 25.61 -18.32 12.12
N LEU A 39 24.29 -18.15 12.12
CA LEU A 39 23.32 -19.23 12.30
C LEU A 39 22.78 -19.64 10.93
N THR A 40 23.04 -20.88 10.52
CA THR A 40 22.41 -21.48 9.34
C THR A 40 21.34 -22.47 9.79
N LEU A 41 20.13 -22.28 9.30
CA LEU A 41 19.00 -23.18 9.50
C LEU A 41 18.87 -24.08 8.27
N ALA A 42 18.83 -25.39 8.48
CA ALA A 42 18.72 -26.40 7.42
C ALA A 42 17.38 -27.13 7.51
N ASP A 43 16.97 -27.81 6.43
CA ASP A 43 15.83 -28.73 6.41
C ASP A 43 14.53 -28.16 6.99
N ASP A 44 14.08 -27.02 6.44
CA ASP A 44 12.84 -26.36 6.86
C ASP A 44 12.79 -25.95 8.34
N SER A 45 13.96 -25.78 8.95
CA SER A 45 14.10 -25.22 10.30
C SER A 45 13.58 -23.79 10.37
N TYR A 46 13.07 -23.39 11.55
CA TYR A 46 12.48 -22.08 11.78
C TYR A 46 13.02 -21.40 13.04
N ILE A 47 12.89 -20.08 13.10
CA ILE A 47 13.06 -19.26 14.30
C ILE A 47 11.67 -18.91 14.80
N ARG A 48 11.39 -19.21 16.08
CA ARG A 48 10.16 -18.81 16.75
C ARG A 48 10.47 -18.18 18.09
N MET A 49 9.88 -17.02 18.34
CA MET A 49 9.90 -16.35 19.64
C MET A 49 8.48 -16.35 20.19
N THR A 50 8.31 -16.79 21.44
CA THR A 50 7.04 -16.72 22.17
C THR A 50 7.18 -15.82 23.38
N ASP A 51 6.13 -15.08 23.72
CA ASP A 51 6.06 -14.33 24.97
C ASP A 51 5.77 -15.24 26.18
N SER A 52 5.64 -14.64 27.37
CA SER A 52 5.35 -15.33 28.63
C SER A 52 3.99 -16.04 28.62
N ASP A 53 3.07 -15.61 27.76
CA ASP A 53 1.71 -16.13 27.65
C ASP A 53 1.62 -17.22 26.56
N GLY A 54 2.75 -17.56 25.92
CA GLY A 54 2.86 -18.56 24.87
C GLY A 54 2.48 -18.05 23.47
N VAL A 55 2.23 -16.75 23.31
CA VAL A 55 1.87 -16.14 22.03
C VAL A 55 3.13 -15.95 21.17
N GLY A 56 3.08 -16.37 19.92
CA GLY A 56 4.22 -16.25 19.00
C GLY A 56 4.43 -14.82 18.51
N ILE A 57 5.49 -14.16 18.99
CA ILE A 57 5.84 -12.77 18.63
C ILE A 57 6.62 -12.69 17.32
N LEU A 58 7.59 -13.59 17.10
CA LEU A 58 8.38 -13.65 15.88
C LEU A 58 8.33 -15.06 15.31
N TYR A 59 8.18 -15.16 13.99
CA TYR A 59 8.30 -16.41 13.25
C TYR A 59 9.06 -16.17 11.94
N ILE A 60 10.08 -16.96 11.68
CA ILE A 60 10.83 -16.98 10.42
C ILE A 60 11.03 -18.43 10.01
N GLY A 61 10.40 -18.86 8.91
CA GLY A 61 10.49 -20.24 8.42
C GLY A 61 9.34 -20.62 7.48
N PRO A 62 9.28 -21.87 7.03
CA PRO A 62 8.25 -22.34 6.10
C PRO A 62 6.88 -22.53 6.77
N ASP A 63 5.81 -22.10 6.12
CA ASP A 63 4.44 -22.43 6.53
C ASP A 63 4.07 -23.89 6.20
N SER A 64 2.82 -24.26 6.48
CA SER A 64 2.28 -25.59 6.17
C SER A 64 2.29 -25.94 4.68
N GLU A 65 2.49 -24.97 3.79
CA GLU A 65 2.62 -25.16 2.35
C GLU A 65 4.09 -25.14 1.89
N GLY A 66 5.06 -25.04 2.81
CA GLY A 66 6.48 -24.93 2.51
C GLY A 66 6.91 -23.53 2.04
N LYS A 67 6.03 -22.53 2.10
CA LYS A 67 6.36 -21.15 1.69
C LYS A 67 7.08 -20.43 2.81
N GLN A 68 8.15 -19.73 2.48
CA GLN A 68 8.91 -18.98 3.46
C GLN A 68 8.10 -17.79 4.00
N ARG A 69 7.94 -17.76 5.33
CA ARG A 69 7.20 -16.72 6.05
C ARG A 69 8.09 -15.97 7.01
N PHE A 70 7.89 -14.67 7.03
CA PHE A 70 8.28 -13.79 8.13
C PHE A 70 6.99 -13.31 8.79
N VAL A 71 6.88 -13.40 10.11
CA VAL A 71 5.75 -12.84 10.87
C VAL A 71 6.27 -12.21 12.15
N LEU A 72 5.96 -10.94 12.34
CA LEU A 72 6.19 -10.17 13.55
C LEU A 72 4.83 -9.72 14.09
N ARG A 73 4.60 -9.94 15.39
CA ARG A 73 3.37 -9.58 16.10
C ARG A 73 3.66 -8.58 17.22
N ARG A 74 2.65 -7.81 17.59
CA ARG A 74 2.62 -6.97 18.79
C ARG A 74 2.42 -7.83 20.03
N GLU A 75 2.66 -7.23 21.18
CA GLU A 75 2.19 -7.74 22.46
C GLU A 75 0.66 -7.97 22.39
N GLY A 76 0.20 -9.16 22.79
CA GLY A 76 -1.19 -9.60 22.60
C GLY A 76 -1.50 -10.27 21.26
N GLY A 77 -0.50 -10.48 20.40
CA GLY A 77 -0.62 -11.36 19.22
C GLY A 77 -1.22 -10.72 17.96
N ALA A 78 -1.49 -9.42 17.94
CA ALA A 78 -1.90 -8.74 16.71
C ALA A 78 -0.72 -8.65 15.73
N THR A 79 -0.92 -9.05 14.47
CA THR A 79 0.13 -8.96 13.45
C THR A 79 0.58 -7.51 13.24
N LEU A 80 1.89 -7.29 13.22
CA LEU A 80 2.53 -6.01 12.91
C LEU A 80 3.10 -6.03 11.51
N MET A 81 3.85 -7.07 11.15
CA MET A 81 4.48 -7.22 9.85
C MET A 81 4.49 -8.70 9.44
N PHE A 82 4.25 -9.00 8.18
CA PHE A 82 4.25 -10.37 7.70
C PHE A 82 4.59 -10.47 6.21
N THR A 83 5.00 -11.65 5.76
CA THR A 83 4.95 -12.03 4.35
C THR A 83 3.77 -12.96 4.07
N ALA A 84 3.11 -12.78 2.94
CA ALA A 84 1.97 -13.58 2.50
C ALA A 84 2.03 -13.80 0.99
N GLY A 85 1.36 -14.85 0.51
CA GLY A 85 1.19 -15.09 -0.92
C GLY A 85 -0.10 -14.43 -1.41
N SER A 86 -0.04 -13.69 -2.52
CA SER A 86 -1.24 -13.26 -3.23
C SER A 86 -1.74 -14.39 -4.13
N ALA A 87 -2.87 -14.99 -3.77
CA ALA A 87 -3.54 -15.98 -4.63
C ALA A 87 -3.99 -15.37 -5.97
N GLN A 88 -4.30 -14.07 -5.97
CA GLN A 88 -4.76 -13.35 -7.16
C GLN A 88 -3.63 -13.06 -8.16
N PHE A 89 -2.42 -12.78 -7.67
CA PHE A 89 -1.29 -12.35 -8.51
C PHE A 89 -0.15 -13.37 -8.60
N GLY A 90 -0.23 -14.47 -7.83
CA GLY A 90 0.76 -15.54 -7.82
C GLY A 90 2.13 -15.12 -7.27
N ARG A 91 2.18 -14.05 -6.47
CA ARG A 91 3.43 -13.50 -5.91
C ARG A 91 3.34 -13.32 -4.41
N ASP A 92 4.47 -13.54 -3.74
CA ASP A 92 4.60 -13.18 -2.33
C ASP A 92 4.77 -11.67 -2.18
N TYR A 93 4.28 -11.15 -1.06
CA TYR A 93 4.34 -9.75 -0.68
C TYR A 93 4.65 -9.66 0.81
N TRP A 94 5.21 -8.54 1.25
CA TRP A 94 5.31 -8.19 2.66
C TRP A 94 4.34 -7.06 2.97
N ALA A 95 3.75 -7.08 4.17
CA ALA A 95 2.86 -6.04 4.62
C ALA A 95 3.10 -5.70 6.09
N MET A 96 2.88 -4.43 6.42
CA MET A 96 2.80 -3.91 7.78
C MET A 96 1.37 -3.46 8.05
N THR A 97 0.84 -3.82 9.22
CA THR A 97 -0.55 -3.60 9.60
C THR A 97 -0.70 -2.70 10.83
N ASP A 98 -1.81 -1.96 10.92
CA ASP A 98 -2.22 -1.26 12.15
C ASP A 98 -2.69 -2.25 13.23
N SER A 99 -3.10 -1.75 14.39
CA SER A 99 -3.63 -2.58 15.49
C SER A 99 -4.97 -3.26 15.16
N SER A 100 -5.68 -2.78 14.15
CA SER A 100 -6.93 -3.36 13.63
C SER A 100 -6.69 -4.35 12.48
N GLY A 101 -5.42 -4.65 12.14
CA GLY A 101 -5.06 -5.55 11.05
C GLY A 101 -5.13 -4.94 9.64
N ARG A 102 -5.29 -3.62 9.50
CA ARG A 102 -5.34 -2.96 8.18
C ARG A 102 -3.93 -2.75 7.67
N ILE A 103 -3.67 -3.12 6.41
CA ILE A 103 -2.37 -2.90 5.76
C ILE A 103 -2.14 -1.39 5.60
N ILE A 104 -1.08 -0.89 6.23
CA ILE A 104 -0.61 0.51 6.15
C ILE A 104 0.45 0.63 5.05
N VAL A 105 1.37 -0.34 4.98
CA VAL A 105 2.47 -0.38 4.02
C VAL A 105 2.60 -1.80 3.50
N SER A 106 2.80 -1.97 2.20
CA SER A 106 3.04 -3.26 1.56
C SER A 106 3.81 -3.02 0.27
N ASP A 107 4.60 -3.99 -0.17
CA ASP A 107 5.01 -4.03 -1.58
C ASP A 107 3.82 -4.39 -2.48
N SER A 108 3.95 -4.09 -3.77
CA SER A 108 2.92 -4.39 -4.76
C SER A 108 2.96 -5.84 -5.19
N ALA A 109 2.05 -6.66 -4.67
CA ALA A 109 1.89 -8.05 -5.10
C ALA A 109 1.45 -8.16 -6.58
N GLU A 110 0.76 -7.15 -7.10
CA GLU A 110 0.25 -7.11 -8.48
C GLU A 110 1.38 -6.94 -9.50
N THR A 111 2.28 -5.99 -9.26
CA THR A 111 3.36 -5.67 -10.20
C THR A 111 4.71 -6.26 -9.79
N GLY A 112 4.88 -6.61 -8.52
CA GLY A 112 6.14 -6.96 -7.87
C GLY A 112 7.13 -5.80 -7.74
N ILE A 113 6.68 -4.56 -8.01
CA ILE A 113 7.53 -3.36 -8.01
C ILE A 113 6.78 -2.25 -7.28
N GLY A 114 7.45 -1.60 -6.33
CA GLY A 114 6.93 -0.45 -5.59
C GLY A 114 6.07 -0.83 -4.38
N LEU A 115 5.39 0.18 -3.82
CA LEU A 115 4.55 0.08 -2.63
C LEU A 115 3.07 0.02 -3.01
N ALA A 116 2.33 -1.02 -2.60
CA ALA A 116 0.88 -1.09 -2.77
C ALA A 116 0.09 -0.15 -1.84
N ARG A 117 0.71 0.27 -0.73
CA ARG A 117 0.16 1.24 0.25
C ARG A 117 1.31 2.02 0.90
N PRO A 118 1.14 3.32 1.22
CA PRO A 118 -0.10 4.10 1.24
C PRO A 118 -0.51 4.68 -0.14
N PHE A 119 -1.81 4.99 -0.30
CA PHE A 119 -2.28 5.84 -1.39
C PHE A 119 -1.56 7.18 -1.30
N LEU A 120 -0.73 7.51 -2.29
CA LEU A 120 -0.02 8.79 -2.28
C LEU A 120 -0.94 9.85 -2.89
N PRO A 121 -1.38 10.86 -2.10
CA PRO A 121 -2.20 11.93 -2.63
C PRO A 121 -1.35 12.80 -3.57
N ILE A 122 -1.95 13.17 -4.70
CA ILE A 122 -1.42 14.16 -5.63
C ILE A 122 -2.16 15.47 -5.35
N PRO A 123 -1.53 16.47 -4.73
CA PRO A 123 -2.16 17.75 -4.48
C PRO A 123 -2.40 18.45 -5.83
N LEU A 124 -3.65 18.77 -6.11
CA LEU A 124 -4.06 19.51 -7.30
C LEU A 124 -4.65 20.86 -6.89
N TYR A 125 -4.27 21.91 -7.61
CA TYR A 125 -4.69 23.29 -7.36
C TYR A 125 -5.48 23.80 -8.55
N PRO A 126 -6.59 24.54 -8.31
CA PRO A 126 -7.39 25.10 -9.37
C PRO A 126 -6.56 26.13 -10.16
N GLN A 127 -6.69 26.11 -11.48
CA GLN A 127 -6.07 27.06 -12.41
C GLN A 127 -7.07 28.09 -12.94
N PHE A 128 -8.25 28.17 -12.32
CA PHE A 128 -9.30 29.12 -12.64
C PHE A 128 -9.89 29.69 -11.36
N VAL A 129 -10.45 30.89 -11.47
CA VAL A 129 -11.24 31.50 -10.41
C VAL A 129 -12.71 31.23 -10.75
N PRO A 130 -13.45 30.45 -9.93
CA PRO A 130 -14.89 30.34 -10.13
C PRO A 130 -15.50 31.74 -9.98
N HIS A 131 -16.36 32.12 -10.92
CA HIS A 131 -17.01 33.43 -10.85
C HIS A 131 -17.89 33.47 -9.59
N THR A 132 -17.61 34.41 -8.69
CA THR A 132 -18.48 34.75 -7.57
C THR A 132 -19.70 35.49 -8.13
N TYR A 133 -20.90 35.11 -7.70
CA TYR A 133 -22.16 35.74 -8.10
C TYR A 133 -22.40 37.10 -7.41
N THR A 134 -21.41 37.62 -6.67
CA THR A 134 -21.44 38.96 -6.09
C THR A 134 -20.86 40.00 -7.03
N GLU A 135 -21.57 41.11 -7.20
CA GLU A 135 -21.00 42.35 -7.77
C GLU A 135 -19.95 42.99 -6.83
N ASP A 136 -19.89 42.51 -5.58
CA ASP A 136 -18.92 42.93 -4.58
C ASP A 136 -17.66 42.05 -4.64
N PRO A 137 -16.50 42.59 -5.07
CA PRO A 137 -15.24 41.86 -5.17
C PRO A 137 -14.62 41.52 -3.80
N ASP A 138 -15.14 42.07 -2.69
CA ASP A 138 -14.59 41.88 -1.35
C ASP A 138 -15.27 40.72 -0.58
N ILE A 139 -16.26 40.05 -1.17
CA ILE A 139 -17.01 38.96 -0.54
C ILE A 139 -16.78 37.63 -1.26
N GLY A 140 -16.25 36.65 -0.54
CA GLY A 140 -16.16 35.26 -1.00
C GLY A 140 -17.48 34.51 -0.80
N GLU A 141 -17.94 33.79 -1.82
CA GLU A 141 -19.13 32.94 -1.73
C GLU A 141 -18.76 31.47 -1.43
N THR A 142 -19.59 30.80 -0.63
CA THR A 142 -19.50 29.35 -0.46
C THR A 142 -20.20 28.66 -1.62
N SER A 143 -19.57 27.63 -2.19
CA SER A 143 -20.20 26.75 -3.17
C SER A 143 -19.82 25.29 -2.88
N ASP A 144 -20.73 24.37 -3.21
CA ASP A 144 -20.50 22.93 -3.03
C ASP A 144 -19.41 22.39 -3.97
N TYR A 145 -19.14 23.10 -5.08
CA TYR A 145 -18.12 22.75 -6.06
C TYR A 145 -17.68 23.95 -6.89
N MET A 146 -16.45 23.92 -7.42
CA MET A 146 -16.01 24.91 -8.40
C MET A 146 -16.70 24.71 -9.76
N SER A 147 -17.02 25.81 -10.42
CA SER A 147 -17.67 25.79 -11.73
C SER A 147 -17.11 26.88 -12.65
N ILE A 148 -17.20 26.64 -13.97
CA ILE A 148 -16.70 27.57 -14.98
C ILE A 148 -17.61 27.58 -16.20
N ASN A 149 -17.85 28.78 -16.75
CA ASN A 149 -18.65 28.95 -17.96
C ASN A 149 -17.91 28.38 -19.18
N VAL A 150 -18.62 27.63 -20.03
CA VAL A 150 -18.06 27.00 -21.25
C VAL A 150 -17.43 28.03 -22.18
N SER A 151 -17.95 29.26 -22.23
CA SER A 151 -17.36 30.34 -23.03
C SER A 151 -15.94 30.76 -22.61
N LYS A 152 -15.49 30.35 -21.41
CA LYS A 152 -14.13 30.59 -20.92
C LYS A 152 -13.16 29.46 -21.28
N LEU A 153 -13.64 28.35 -21.82
CA LEU A 153 -12.82 27.23 -22.26
C LEU A 153 -12.41 27.44 -23.72
N ALA A 154 -11.16 27.81 -23.95
CA ALA A 154 -10.59 27.93 -25.29
C ALA A 154 -10.14 26.54 -25.77
N GLY A 155 -11.08 25.70 -26.20
CA GLY A 155 -10.80 24.30 -26.56
C GLY A 155 -10.57 23.44 -25.32
N GLU A 156 -9.47 22.67 -25.30
CA GLU A 156 -9.06 21.92 -24.12
C GLU A 156 -8.25 22.84 -23.18
N THR A 157 -8.78 23.08 -21.97
CA THR A 157 -8.20 24.01 -20.99
C THR A 157 -7.82 23.28 -19.71
N VAL A 158 -6.65 23.60 -19.13
CA VAL A 158 -6.24 23.09 -17.81
C VAL A 158 -7.07 23.76 -16.73
N LEU A 159 -7.77 22.95 -15.92
CA LEU A 159 -8.60 23.41 -14.82
C LEU A 159 -7.95 23.14 -13.46
N TRP A 160 -7.20 22.05 -13.34
CA TRP A 160 -6.45 21.72 -12.14
C TRP A 160 -5.04 21.28 -12.50
N ALA A 161 -4.06 21.69 -11.71
CA ALA A 161 -2.66 21.32 -11.91
C ALA A 161 -1.95 21.05 -10.59
N GLY A 162 -0.98 20.16 -10.62
CA GLY A 162 -0.12 19.82 -9.50
C GLY A 162 1.10 19.06 -9.97
N ARG A 163 1.86 18.52 -9.01
CA ARG A 163 3.05 17.71 -9.28
C ARG A 163 3.07 16.47 -8.41
N ALA A 164 3.59 15.37 -8.95
CA ALA A 164 3.68 14.10 -8.25
C ALA A 164 5.06 13.45 -8.40
N SER A 165 5.50 12.77 -7.35
CA SER A 165 6.49 11.71 -7.44
C SER A 165 5.74 10.39 -7.68
N VAL A 166 5.88 9.82 -8.87
CA VAL A 166 5.05 8.70 -9.31
C VAL A 166 5.65 7.39 -8.82
N SER A 167 5.22 6.92 -7.65
CA SER A 167 5.72 5.66 -7.07
C SER A 167 4.84 4.44 -7.37
N HIS A 168 3.71 4.63 -8.07
CA HIS A 168 2.76 3.57 -8.38
C HIS A 168 2.29 3.67 -9.83
N PRO A 169 2.06 2.54 -10.54
CA PRO A 169 1.68 2.55 -11.95
C PRO A 169 0.21 2.83 -12.22
N TRP A 170 -0.63 3.05 -11.20
CA TRP A 170 -2.01 3.45 -11.40
C TRP A 170 -2.39 4.69 -10.61
N VAL A 171 -3.34 5.44 -11.18
CA VAL A 171 -3.92 6.64 -10.59
C VAL A 171 -5.43 6.58 -10.62
N THR A 172 -6.07 7.16 -9.60
CA THR A 172 -7.51 7.42 -9.56
C THR A 172 -7.76 8.87 -9.17
N ILE A 173 -8.88 9.43 -9.63
CA ILE A 173 -9.28 10.79 -9.29
C ILE A 173 -10.76 10.79 -8.89
N ASP A 174 -11.08 11.48 -7.82
CA ASP A 174 -12.43 11.66 -7.30
C ASP A 174 -12.79 13.14 -7.34
N GLY A 175 -14.04 13.43 -7.68
CA GLY A 175 -14.46 14.80 -7.92
C GLY A 175 -15.90 14.93 -8.37
N THR A 176 -16.33 16.20 -8.50
CA THR A 176 -17.63 16.57 -9.04
C THR A 176 -17.47 17.02 -10.49
N TRP A 177 -18.23 16.38 -11.38
CA TRP A 177 -18.10 16.49 -12.83
C TRP A 177 -19.47 16.69 -13.48
N GLY A 178 -19.50 17.17 -14.72
CA GLY A 178 -20.72 17.33 -15.52
C GLY A 178 -21.12 18.78 -15.70
N TRP A 179 -22.37 19.01 -16.10
CA TRP A 179 -22.89 20.36 -16.25
C TRP A 179 -23.54 20.88 -14.96
N ALA A 180 -23.35 22.16 -14.68
CA ALA A 180 -24.07 22.87 -13.63
C ALA A 180 -25.30 23.61 -14.20
N ILE A 181 -25.16 24.25 -15.36
CA ILE A 181 -26.21 25.03 -16.03
C ILE A 181 -26.13 24.80 -17.55
N GLY A 182 -27.27 24.75 -18.24
CA GLY A 182 -27.34 24.83 -19.72
C GLY A 182 -27.02 23.53 -20.48
N GLN A 183 -26.72 22.45 -19.76
CA GLN A 183 -26.47 21.11 -20.33
C GLN A 183 -25.41 21.02 -21.45
N PRO A 184 -24.24 21.69 -21.35
CA PRO A 184 -23.14 21.45 -22.28
C PRO A 184 -22.62 20.00 -22.20
N ASN A 185 -22.07 19.52 -23.31
CA ASN A 185 -21.32 18.26 -23.33
C ASN A 185 -19.90 18.54 -22.85
N VAL A 186 -19.42 17.83 -21.84
CA VAL A 186 -18.09 18.04 -21.26
C VAL A 186 -17.29 16.74 -21.24
N THR A 187 -16.02 16.85 -21.62
CA THR A 187 -15.01 15.79 -21.51
C THR A 187 -13.87 16.28 -20.66
N TYR A 188 -13.55 15.53 -19.61
CA TYR A 188 -12.40 15.77 -18.76
C TYR A 188 -11.30 14.78 -19.12
N ARG A 189 -10.05 15.20 -18.95
CA ARG A 189 -8.89 14.32 -19.13
C ARG A 189 -7.93 14.51 -17.96
N LEU A 190 -7.27 13.43 -17.60
CA LEU A 190 -6.14 13.42 -16.69
C LEU A 190 -4.87 13.27 -17.52
N LYS A 191 -3.91 14.15 -17.30
CA LYS A 191 -2.63 14.18 -18.02
C LYS A 191 -1.44 14.15 -17.08
N PHE A 192 -0.40 13.44 -17.48
CA PHE A 192 0.90 13.37 -16.82
C PHE A 192 1.96 13.84 -17.84
N ASN A 193 2.72 14.89 -17.52
CA ASN A 193 3.66 15.55 -18.44
C ASN A 193 3.06 15.84 -19.84
N GLY A 194 1.78 16.20 -19.89
CA GLY A 194 1.04 16.48 -21.14
C GLY A 194 0.49 15.25 -21.86
N THR A 195 0.87 14.03 -21.49
CA THR A 195 0.31 12.79 -22.03
C THR A 195 -1.04 12.48 -21.37
N GLU A 196 -2.07 12.20 -22.17
CA GLU A 196 -3.38 11.73 -21.67
C GLU A 196 -3.26 10.32 -21.10
N VAL A 197 -3.56 10.16 -19.80
CA VAL A 197 -3.58 8.87 -19.11
C VAL A 197 -5.00 8.38 -18.85
N GLY A 198 -5.98 9.29 -18.88
CA GLY A 198 -7.40 8.96 -18.70
C GLY A 198 -8.31 10.04 -19.26
N SER A 199 -9.50 9.64 -19.69
CA SER A 199 -10.52 10.52 -20.25
C SER A 199 -11.92 10.02 -19.89
N TRP A 200 -12.81 10.94 -19.51
CA TRP A 200 -14.19 10.63 -19.19
C TRP A 200 -15.11 11.79 -19.61
N ALA A 201 -16.27 11.43 -20.16
CA ALA A 201 -17.32 12.38 -20.50
C ALA A 201 -18.49 12.25 -19.52
N VAL A 202 -19.04 13.39 -19.11
CA VAL A 202 -20.18 13.43 -18.18
C VAL A 202 -21.28 14.26 -18.79
N ASN A 203 -22.23 13.58 -19.43
CA ASN A 203 -23.40 14.19 -20.08
C ASN A 203 -24.61 14.18 -19.13
N ALA A 204 -24.36 14.48 -17.86
CA ALA A 204 -25.35 14.55 -16.80
C ALA A 204 -25.11 15.82 -15.97
N GLY A 205 -26.05 16.15 -15.08
CA GLY A 205 -25.85 17.21 -14.10
C GLY A 205 -24.62 16.95 -13.23
N ALA A 206 -24.27 17.91 -12.37
CA ALA A 206 -23.14 17.77 -11.46
C ALA A 206 -23.24 16.46 -10.63
N VAL A 207 -22.29 15.55 -10.83
CA VAL A 207 -22.21 14.25 -10.15
C VAL A 207 -20.85 14.08 -9.50
N THR A 208 -20.85 13.66 -8.23
CA THR A 208 -19.63 13.27 -7.52
C THR A 208 -19.35 11.81 -7.77
N THR A 209 -18.23 11.50 -8.43
CA THR A 209 -17.86 10.13 -8.75
C THR A 209 -16.37 9.97 -9.01
N ARG A 210 -15.86 8.78 -8.71
CA ARG A 210 -14.47 8.39 -8.94
C ARG A 210 -14.26 7.95 -10.38
N GLN A 211 -13.12 8.34 -10.93
CA GLN A 211 -12.65 8.00 -12.28
C GLN A 211 -11.31 7.24 -12.20
N GLY A 212 -11.10 6.35 -13.16
CA GLY A 212 -9.97 5.41 -13.21
C GLY A 212 -10.40 3.98 -12.86
N ARG A 213 -9.45 3.06 -12.61
CA ARG A 213 -8.00 3.24 -12.55
C ARG A 213 -7.38 3.51 -13.93
N PHE A 214 -6.51 4.51 -14.01
CA PHE A 214 -5.75 4.86 -15.20
C PHE A 214 -4.29 4.44 -15.04
N SER A 215 -3.67 3.95 -16.11
CA SER A 215 -2.26 3.56 -16.10
C SER A 215 -1.37 4.79 -16.20
N VAL A 216 -0.38 4.89 -15.32
CA VAL A 216 0.71 5.88 -15.31
C VAL A 216 2.07 5.17 -15.26
N SER A 217 2.11 3.90 -15.68
CA SER A 217 3.31 3.05 -15.60
C SER A 217 4.54 3.66 -16.27
N GLU A 218 4.36 4.40 -17.37
CA GLU A 218 5.43 5.11 -18.08
C GLU A 218 6.12 6.21 -17.24
N PHE A 219 5.45 6.72 -16.21
CA PHE A 219 5.96 7.75 -15.31
C PHE A 219 6.51 7.17 -14.00
N THR A 220 6.40 5.86 -13.76
CA THR A 220 6.79 5.27 -12.48
C THR A 220 8.29 5.45 -12.21
N GLY A 221 8.63 5.94 -11.02
CA GLY A 221 9.98 6.29 -10.61
C GLY A 221 10.43 7.69 -11.01
N GLN A 222 9.57 8.48 -11.67
CA GLN A 222 9.86 9.89 -11.99
C GLN A 222 9.36 10.83 -10.89
N ASP A 223 10.15 11.87 -10.62
CA ASP A 223 9.82 12.94 -9.69
C ASP A 223 9.36 14.20 -10.43
N TRP A 224 8.57 15.03 -9.74
CA TRP A 224 8.08 16.31 -10.26
C TRP A 224 7.30 16.20 -11.58
N VAL A 225 6.62 15.08 -11.80
CA VAL A 225 5.76 14.88 -12.97
C VAL A 225 4.59 15.84 -12.88
N ASP A 226 4.39 16.65 -13.92
CA ASP A 226 3.27 17.59 -14.00
C ASP A 226 1.97 16.80 -14.18
N VAL A 227 1.02 16.99 -13.26
CA VAL A 227 -0.29 16.32 -13.29
C VAL A 227 -1.36 17.37 -13.53
N GLN A 228 -2.19 17.16 -14.55
CA GLN A 228 -3.19 18.12 -14.98
C GLN A 228 -4.56 17.45 -15.16
N VAL A 229 -5.61 18.12 -14.72
CA VAL A 229 -6.99 17.83 -15.14
C VAL A 229 -7.39 18.93 -16.12
N THR A 230 -7.68 18.52 -17.35
CA THR A 230 -8.16 19.40 -18.39
C THR A 230 -9.63 19.15 -18.67
N ALA A 231 -10.31 20.13 -19.23
CA ALA A 231 -11.66 19.97 -19.76
C ALA A 231 -11.78 20.59 -21.15
N SER A 232 -12.59 19.94 -21.98
CA SER A 232 -13.12 20.51 -23.23
C SER A 232 -14.63 20.36 -23.20
N ALA A 233 -15.36 21.40 -23.60
CA ALA A 233 -16.82 21.35 -23.64
C ALA A 233 -17.38 21.96 -24.93
N SER A 234 -18.58 21.53 -25.32
CA SER A 234 -19.34 22.07 -26.44
C SER A 234 -20.76 22.45 -26.02
N GLY A 235 -21.35 23.41 -26.73
CA GLY A 235 -22.63 24.03 -26.38
C GLY A 235 -22.46 25.27 -25.50
N SER A 236 -23.52 25.64 -24.79
CA SER A 236 -23.56 26.83 -23.93
C SER A 236 -23.91 26.43 -22.50
N GLY A 237 -23.29 27.05 -21.51
CA GLY A 237 -23.64 26.82 -20.12
C GLY A 237 -22.44 26.90 -19.18
N VAL A 238 -22.55 26.20 -18.05
CA VAL A 238 -21.54 26.15 -16.99
C VAL A 238 -21.26 24.68 -16.69
N ILE A 239 -19.99 24.33 -16.57
CA ILE A 239 -19.55 22.99 -16.14
C ILE A 239 -19.15 23.00 -14.67
N ALA A 240 -19.42 21.90 -13.97
CA ALA A 240 -18.89 21.63 -12.65
C ALA A 240 -17.51 20.97 -12.78
N CYS A 241 -16.53 21.40 -11.99
CA CYS A 241 -15.21 20.78 -11.98
C CYS A 241 -14.54 20.98 -10.63
N GLN A 242 -14.78 20.06 -9.71
CA GLN A 242 -14.15 20.03 -8.39
C GLN A 242 -13.33 18.76 -8.26
N VAL A 243 -12.03 18.88 -8.03
CA VAL A 243 -11.23 17.73 -7.59
C VAL A 243 -11.36 17.59 -6.08
N LEU A 244 -11.78 16.42 -5.61
CA LEU A 244 -11.88 16.09 -4.19
C LEU A 244 -10.67 15.26 -3.71
N GLY A 245 -10.07 14.49 -4.61
CA GLY A 245 -8.81 13.81 -4.36
C GLY A 245 -8.24 13.16 -5.62
N CYS A 246 -6.92 13.07 -5.70
CA CYS A 246 -6.21 12.35 -6.74
C CYS A 246 -5.15 11.49 -6.06
N TYR A 247 -5.09 10.20 -6.38
CA TYR A 247 -4.26 9.24 -5.65
C TYR A 247 -3.55 8.31 -6.60
N LEU A 248 -2.29 8.03 -6.32
CA LEU A 248 -1.59 6.85 -6.83
C LEU A 248 -2.10 5.62 -6.06
N THR A 249 -2.59 4.59 -6.77
CA THR A 249 -3.34 3.47 -6.17
C THR A 249 -3.00 2.11 -6.71
#